data_AF-A0A8I1STU2-F1
#
_entry.id   AF-A0A8I1STU2-F1
#
_cell.length_a   1.000
_cell.length_b   1.000
_cell.length_c   1.000
_cell.angle_alpha   90.00
_cell.angle_beta   90.00
_cell.angle_gamma   90.00
#
_symmetry.space_group_name_H-M   'P 1'
#
loop_
_entity.id
_entity.type
_entity.pdbx_description
1 polymer ?
#
loop_
_entity_poly.entity_id
_entity_poly.type
_entity_poly.pdbx_seq_one_letter_code
_entity_poly.pdbx_strand_id
1 'polypeptide(L)'
;MKTPQALICAIVATFAAAAHAVEKSPAASAYQASVAQDQVRKQTQRIREELRALLVEFQSNSVAGKELTQGKAILDQLDTLSDKEMLEVVKTLRDASRAPDVAGANAQLASAGTRQKSIQSALQTIADRLTAQKDEASMRQRLRELAVRQTSAQRQGELMASRWTEPGIIAIAQAEQTAIKDEVDSALETLQRLSRARSQSAAAFAAAYSIAATGRLSDQVGLATSETAASHFAEAVNPQSQVVAVLRQMIDGLNKTRTPQERMRELATRMKELASDQKQLADSTQKSYVGAQAEIAKRQADIADELSILKEEVKQMSPQAGAKAEAAQSQTDFLSDRLAQDRTLIDKVEGKQDVIQQQKNAAENIASVANDLKAMERQMAGSGKDSSSQGSASSDPQFAAIQDAANKVMEAKSQLAQAQANSQAHKGGEAQAKLDAASQALADAEKSAAQAGDSVGKDVGENLEGAQNDAKQGKEQQGAGNEMMAGHNINEAQKKADAALAGLQKAANALAGANGAPPPGHGDGMELGKGGAGPLNGGTGNPTGGGALLTDVSATSGISPAERAALSLLQREKPPVEYNEMVRQYLKNLAEGEMPGQ
;
A
#
# COMPACT_ATOMS: atom_id res chain seq x y z
N MET A 1 10.81 5.77 20.41
CA MET A 1 12.03 5.07 19.97
C MET A 1 12.70 5.90 18.89
N LYS A 2 14.03 6.09 18.96
CA LYS A 2 14.77 6.88 17.95
C LYS A 2 15.02 5.98 16.73
N THR A 3 14.91 6.52 15.52
CA THR A 3 15.20 5.73 14.30
C THR A 3 16.68 5.34 14.26
N PRO A 4 17.06 4.21 13.66
CA PRO A 4 18.46 3.78 13.53
C PRO A 4 19.34 4.87 12.89
N GLN A 5 18.78 5.67 11.98
CA GLN A 5 19.40 6.87 11.41
C GLN A 5 19.78 7.93 12.48
N ALA A 6 18.87 8.26 13.40
CA ALA A 6 19.11 9.25 14.45
C ALA A 6 20.16 8.75 15.47
N LEU A 7 20.24 7.44 15.68
CA LEU A 7 21.25 6.81 16.52
C LEU A 7 22.64 6.79 15.86
N ILE A 8 22.74 6.53 14.55
CA ILE A 8 24.03 6.60 13.84
C ILE A 8 24.55 8.04 13.80
N CYS A 9 23.67 9.04 13.57
CA CYS A 9 24.07 10.46 13.62
C CYS A 9 24.54 10.87 15.03
N ALA A 10 23.90 10.35 16.09
CA ALA A 10 24.35 10.57 17.46
C ALA A 10 25.71 9.91 17.73
N ILE A 11 25.98 8.72 17.18
CA ILE A 11 27.29 8.05 17.27
C ILE A 11 28.38 8.90 16.60
N VAL A 12 28.13 9.42 15.39
CA VAL A 12 29.08 10.29 14.67
C VAL A 12 29.37 11.56 15.47
N ALA A 13 28.36 12.16 16.13
CA ALA A 13 28.56 13.30 17.02
C ALA A 13 29.40 12.96 18.26
N THR A 14 29.27 11.73 18.79
CA THR A 14 30.06 11.25 19.94
C THR A 14 31.55 11.08 19.58
N PHE A 15 31.86 10.68 18.34
CA PHE A 15 33.25 10.61 17.84
C PHE A 15 33.93 11.98 17.78
N ALA A 16 33.20 13.03 17.37
CA ALA A 16 33.74 14.38 17.29
C ALA A 16 34.12 14.94 18.68
N ALA A 17 33.36 14.58 19.73
CA ALA A 17 33.63 14.99 21.10
C ALA A 17 34.84 14.26 21.73
N ALA A 18 35.07 13.00 21.37
CA ALA A 18 36.20 12.22 21.90
C ALA A 18 37.58 12.68 21.37
N ALA A 19 37.62 13.36 20.23
CA ALA A 19 38.86 13.85 19.62
C ALA A 19 39.42 15.14 20.26
N HIS A 20 38.68 15.80 21.17
CA HIS A 20 39.01 17.15 21.67
C HIS A 20 39.52 17.21 23.12
N ALA A 21 39.79 16.08 23.80
CA ALA A 21 40.30 16.07 25.17
C ALA A 21 41.84 16.09 25.22
N VAL A 22 42.45 17.29 25.13
CA VAL A 22 43.91 17.47 24.97
C VAL A 22 44.70 17.81 26.27
N GLU A 23 44.10 17.86 27.46
CA GLU A 23 44.82 18.27 28.70
C GLU A 23 45.26 17.16 29.68
N LYS A 24 45.23 15.87 29.31
CA LYS A 24 45.64 14.75 30.21
C LYS A 24 46.87 14.00 29.69
N SER A 25 47.61 13.35 30.59
CA SER A 25 48.76 12.50 30.23
C SER A 25 48.38 11.51 29.11
N PRO A 26 49.31 11.18 28.18
CA PRO A 26 48.99 10.34 27.00
C PRO A 26 48.33 9.01 27.38
N ALA A 27 48.75 8.41 28.49
CA ALA A 27 48.17 7.18 29.01
C ALA A 27 46.71 7.34 29.49
N ALA A 28 46.41 8.42 30.22
CA ALA A 28 45.05 8.69 30.70
C ALA A 28 44.09 9.08 29.55
N SER A 29 44.61 9.81 28.55
CA SER A 29 43.87 10.15 27.33
C SER A 29 43.57 8.90 26.49
N ALA A 30 44.58 8.04 26.27
CA ALA A 30 44.43 6.77 25.57
C ALA A 30 43.39 5.84 26.23
N TYR A 31 43.41 5.76 27.57
CA TYR A 31 42.43 4.97 28.31
C TYR A 31 41.00 5.54 28.15
N GLN A 32 40.81 6.85 28.30
CA GLN A 32 39.49 7.50 28.11
C GLN A 32 38.98 7.31 26.68
N ALA A 33 39.83 7.50 25.68
CA ALA A 33 39.51 7.23 24.28
C ALA A 33 39.10 5.76 24.06
N SER A 34 39.76 4.81 24.73
CA SER A 34 39.40 3.39 24.65
C SER A 34 38.00 3.09 25.20
N VAL A 35 37.61 3.76 26.29
CA VAL A 35 36.28 3.61 26.90
C VAL A 35 35.20 4.21 26.00
N ALA A 36 35.44 5.42 25.47
CA ALA A 36 34.52 6.07 24.53
C ALA A 36 34.35 5.24 23.25
N GLN A 37 35.44 4.69 22.70
CA GLN A 37 35.39 3.82 21.53
C GLN A 37 34.62 2.52 21.81
N ASP A 38 34.80 1.90 22.99
CA ASP A 38 34.05 0.70 23.38
C ASP A 38 32.55 0.99 23.55
N GLN A 39 32.19 2.18 24.03
CA GLN A 39 30.80 2.63 24.11
C GLN A 39 30.17 2.79 22.71
N VAL A 40 30.89 3.40 21.78
CA VAL A 40 30.45 3.53 20.38
C VAL A 40 30.30 2.16 19.71
N ARG A 41 31.24 1.24 19.96
CA ARG A 41 31.15 -0.15 19.49
C ARG A 41 29.86 -0.82 19.97
N LYS A 42 29.56 -0.72 21.27
CA LYS A 42 28.32 -1.26 21.86
C LYS A 42 27.06 -0.62 21.29
N GLN A 43 27.05 0.70 21.05
CA GLN A 43 25.92 1.37 20.42
C GLN A 43 25.73 0.92 18.96
N THR A 44 26.80 0.73 18.21
CA THR A 44 26.77 0.21 16.84
C THR A 44 26.20 -1.21 16.81
N GLN A 45 26.58 -2.07 17.77
CA GLN A 45 26.01 -3.41 17.93
C GLN A 45 24.51 -3.40 18.24
N ARG A 46 24.03 -2.47 19.07
CA ARG A 46 22.58 -2.31 19.33
C ARG A 46 21.81 -1.89 18.09
N ILE A 47 22.31 -0.90 17.34
CA ILE A 47 21.69 -0.46 16.09
C ILE A 47 21.65 -1.59 15.07
N ARG A 48 22.72 -2.40 15.01
CA ARG A 48 22.77 -3.60 14.20
C ARG A 48 21.68 -4.59 14.61
N GLU A 49 21.50 -4.87 15.90
CA GLU A 49 20.47 -5.78 16.38
C GLU A 49 19.06 -5.28 16.06
N GLU A 50 18.80 -3.98 16.19
CA GLU A 50 17.55 -3.34 15.80
C GLU A 50 17.31 -3.43 14.28
N LEU A 51 18.31 -3.12 13.45
CA LEU A 51 18.24 -3.27 12.00
C LEU A 51 18.05 -4.72 11.57
N ARG A 52 18.67 -5.67 12.29
CA ARG A 52 18.53 -7.10 12.02
C ARG A 52 17.15 -7.61 12.38
N ALA A 53 16.59 -7.16 13.51
CA ALA A 53 15.21 -7.47 13.87
C ALA A 53 14.23 -6.93 12.81
N LEU A 54 14.41 -5.66 12.40
CA LEU A 54 13.63 -5.06 11.30
C LEU A 54 13.79 -5.86 10.00
N LEU A 55 15.02 -6.24 9.63
CA LEU A 55 15.27 -7.01 8.42
C LEU A 55 14.69 -8.44 8.49
N VAL A 56 14.68 -9.07 9.66
CA VAL A 56 14.03 -10.38 9.88
C VAL A 56 12.51 -10.24 9.76
N GLU A 57 11.91 -9.20 10.33
CA GLU A 57 10.48 -8.88 10.15
C GLU A 57 10.15 -8.58 8.68
N PHE A 58 11.02 -7.83 7.99
CA PHE A 58 10.89 -7.61 6.55
C PHE A 58 11.00 -8.94 5.79
N GLN A 59 11.95 -9.81 6.13
CA GLN A 59 12.18 -11.09 5.46
C GLN A 59 11.06 -12.11 5.76
N SER A 60 10.47 -12.11 6.96
CA SER A 60 9.31 -12.94 7.33
C SER A 60 8.02 -12.45 6.69
N ASN A 61 7.90 -11.13 6.50
CA ASN A 61 6.86 -10.55 5.65
C ASN A 61 7.11 -10.80 4.16
N SER A 62 8.21 -11.51 3.82
CA SER A 62 8.67 -11.97 2.50
C SER A 62 9.55 -11.00 1.70
N VAL A 63 10.05 -9.87 2.22
CA VAL A 63 10.76 -8.80 1.46
C VAL A 63 12.08 -9.34 0.93
N ALA A 64 12.06 -9.98 -0.23
CA ALA A 64 13.22 -10.33 -1.01
C ALA A 64 13.40 -9.24 -2.08
N GLY A 65 14.35 -8.32 -1.86
CA GLY A 65 14.60 -7.20 -2.76
C GLY A 65 16.01 -6.61 -2.60
N LYS A 66 16.35 -5.63 -3.44
CA LYS A 66 17.56 -4.81 -3.34
C LYS A 66 17.60 -4.01 -2.03
N GLU A 67 16.47 -3.68 -1.40
CA GLU A 67 16.32 -3.06 -0.07
C GLU A 67 16.71 -4.03 1.05
N LEU A 68 16.31 -5.31 0.96
CA LEU A 68 16.82 -6.37 1.86
C LEU A 68 18.32 -6.58 1.61
N THR A 69 18.76 -6.54 0.37
CA THR A 69 20.18 -6.72 -0.01
C THR A 69 21.04 -5.54 0.44
N GLN A 70 20.55 -4.31 0.32
CA GLN A 70 21.17 -3.07 0.80
C GLN A 70 21.14 -3.01 2.32
N GLY A 71 20.04 -3.43 2.96
CA GLY A 71 19.93 -3.56 4.40
C GLY A 71 20.89 -4.62 4.96
N LYS A 72 21.01 -5.78 4.30
CA LYS A 72 22.02 -6.80 4.62
C LYS A 72 23.43 -6.29 4.39
N ALA A 73 23.71 -5.59 3.30
CA ALA A 73 25.00 -4.98 3.06
C ALA A 73 25.34 -3.92 4.14
N ILE A 74 24.36 -3.16 4.60
CA ILE A 74 24.53 -2.23 5.74
C ILE A 74 24.81 -3.01 7.03
N LEU A 75 24.09 -4.11 7.29
CA LEU A 75 24.37 -4.98 8.45
C LEU A 75 25.78 -5.56 8.38
N ASP A 76 26.21 -6.10 7.24
CA ASP A 76 27.54 -6.69 7.05
C ASP A 76 28.64 -5.64 7.23
N GLN A 77 28.40 -4.40 6.78
CA GLN A 77 29.29 -3.27 7.02
C GLN A 77 29.32 -2.87 8.50
N LEU A 78 28.17 -2.84 9.19
CA LEU A 78 28.10 -2.58 10.64
C LEU A 78 28.77 -3.69 11.45
N ASP A 79 28.63 -4.96 11.05
CA ASP A 79 29.32 -6.13 11.63
C ASP A 79 30.83 -5.98 11.53
N THR A 80 31.32 -5.65 10.33
CA THR A 80 32.75 -5.45 10.09
C THR A 80 33.28 -4.28 10.92
N LEU A 81 32.53 -3.16 10.98
CA LEU A 81 32.93 -2.00 11.76
C LEU A 81 32.95 -2.31 13.27
N SER A 82 31.92 -2.94 13.82
CA SER A 82 31.83 -3.17 15.27
C SER A 82 32.76 -4.27 15.75
N ASP A 83 32.79 -5.40 15.06
CA ASP A 83 33.39 -6.63 15.58
C ASP A 83 34.87 -6.74 15.20
N LYS A 84 35.30 -6.06 14.14
CA LYS A 84 36.69 -6.00 13.71
C LYS A 84 37.32 -4.63 13.91
N GLU A 85 36.89 -3.61 13.19
CA GLU A 85 37.64 -2.34 13.12
C GLU A 85 37.63 -1.58 14.46
N MET A 86 36.45 -1.38 15.06
CA MET A 86 36.33 -0.69 16.35
C MET A 86 36.99 -1.49 17.48
N LEU A 87 36.93 -2.82 17.44
CA LEU A 87 37.59 -3.68 18.43
C LEU A 87 39.12 -3.55 18.33
N GLU A 88 39.68 -3.52 17.12
CA GLU A 88 41.11 -3.27 16.92
C GLU A 88 41.51 -1.88 17.44
N VAL A 89 40.72 -0.84 17.20
CA VAL A 89 40.97 0.50 17.76
C VAL A 89 40.96 0.47 19.30
N VAL A 90 39.99 -0.20 19.92
CA VAL A 90 39.94 -0.36 21.39
C VAL A 90 41.20 -1.05 21.90
N LYS A 91 41.68 -2.10 21.21
CA LYS A 91 42.93 -2.79 21.56
C LYS A 91 44.13 -1.84 21.45
N THR A 92 44.30 -1.15 20.32
CA THR A 92 45.40 -0.20 20.10
C THR A 92 45.41 0.94 21.12
N LEU A 93 44.24 1.47 21.51
CA LEU A 93 44.14 2.52 22.53
C LEU A 93 44.46 2.01 23.94
N ARG A 94 44.10 0.75 24.26
CA ARG A 94 44.50 0.12 25.53
C ARG A 94 45.99 -0.17 25.58
N ASP A 95 46.57 -0.61 24.47
CA ASP A 95 48.01 -0.83 24.36
C ASP A 95 48.77 0.50 24.52
N ALA A 96 48.27 1.59 23.91
CA ALA A 96 48.84 2.93 24.06
C ALA A 96 48.79 3.43 25.51
N SER A 97 47.74 3.08 26.26
CA SER A 97 47.63 3.41 27.68
C SER A 97 48.64 2.66 28.57
N ARG A 98 49.19 1.56 28.07
CA ARG A 98 50.15 0.68 28.76
C ARG A 98 51.57 0.78 28.21
N ALA A 99 51.79 1.62 27.21
CA ALA A 99 53.08 1.77 26.56
C ALA A 99 54.13 2.27 27.57
N PRO A 100 55.35 1.69 27.57
CA PRO A 100 56.39 2.03 28.54
C PRO A 100 57.01 3.41 28.30
N ASP A 101 56.88 3.96 27.09
CA ASP A 101 57.45 5.25 26.70
C ASP A 101 56.44 6.13 25.94
N VAL A 102 56.64 7.44 26.00
CA VAL A 102 55.74 8.46 25.42
C VAL A 102 55.73 8.41 23.89
N ALA A 103 56.84 8.05 23.25
CA ALA A 103 56.93 8.01 21.79
C ALA A 103 56.12 6.83 21.22
N GLY A 104 56.23 5.66 21.83
CA GLY A 104 55.41 4.48 21.52
C GLY A 104 53.91 4.73 21.72
N ALA A 105 53.54 5.37 22.84
CA ALA A 105 52.16 5.76 23.11
C ALA A 105 51.59 6.70 22.03
N ASN A 106 52.36 7.71 21.62
CA ASN A 106 51.94 8.69 20.60
C ASN A 106 51.80 8.05 19.21
N ALA A 107 52.67 7.12 18.82
CA ALA A 107 52.57 6.41 17.56
C ALA A 107 51.30 5.53 17.48
N GLN A 108 50.97 4.84 18.59
CA GLN A 108 49.75 4.04 18.68
C GLN A 108 48.49 4.90 18.71
N LEU A 109 48.51 6.04 19.40
CA LEU A 109 47.43 7.04 19.37
C LEU A 109 47.18 7.59 17.95
N ALA A 110 48.24 7.91 17.20
CA ALA A 110 48.13 8.38 15.82
C ALA A 110 47.54 7.32 14.88
N SER A 111 47.95 6.06 15.04
CA SER A 111 47.40 4.91 14.30
C SER A 111 45.91 4.71 14.63
N ALA A 112 45.54 4.73 15.91
CA ALA A 112 44.16 4.63 16.36
C ALA A 112 43.31 5.79 15.81
N GLY A 113 43.81 7.03 15.85
CA GLY A 113 43.12 8.20 15.30
C GLY A 113 42.88 8.12 13.79
N THR A 114 43.82 7.56 13.04
CA THR A 114 43.66 7.32 11.59
C THR A 114 42.54 6.31 11.33
N ARG A 115 42.53 5.19 12.06
CA ARG A 115 41.47 4.16 11.95
C ARG A 115 40.11 4.69 12.40
N GLN A 116 40.05 5.51 13.45
CA GLN A 116 38.82 6.16 13.91
C GLN A 116 38.21 7.06 12.83
N LYS A 117 39.03 7.82 12.08
CA LYS A 117 38.53 8.62 10.95
C LYS A 117 37.94 7.76 9.82
N SER A 118 38.56 6.62 9.52
CA SER A 118 38.01 5.67 8.55
C SER A 118 36.65 5.11 9.00
N ILE A 119 36.55 4.70 10.27
CA ILE A 119 35.30 4.22 10.87
C ILE A 119 34.22 5.29 10.83
N GLN A 120 34.56 6.53 11.17
CA GLN A 120 33.64 7.67 11.13
C GLN A 120 33.13 7.92 9.71
N SER A 121 34.00 7.89 8.70
CA SER A 121 33.62 8.02 7.29
C SER A 121 32.69 6.90 6.82
N ALA A 122 32.92 5.67 7.29
CA ALA A 122 32.08 4.52 6.96
C ALA A 122 30.69 4.64 7.61
N LEU A 123 30.61 5.03 8.89
CA LEU A 123 29.35 5.28 9.57
C LEU A 123 28.56 6.43 8.93
N GLN A 124 29.24 7.50 8.52
CA GLN A 124 28.59 8.60 7.78
C GLN A 124 28.02 8.11 6.45
N THR A 125 28.78 7.30 5.70
CA THR A 125 28.29 6.71 4.44
C THR A 125 27.05 5.85 4.63
N ILE A 126 27.00 5.07 5.72
CA ILE A 126 25.81 4.27 6.08
C ILE A 126 24.62 5.17 6.42
N ALA A 127 24.84 6.22 7.23
CA ALA A 127 23.81 7.19 7.58
C ALA A 127 23.24 7.89 6.34
N ASP A 128 24.10 8.30 5.42
CA ASP A 128 23.71 8.98 4.18
C ASP A 128 22.85 8.06 3.29
N ARG A 129 23.20 6.77 3.20
CA ARG A 129 22.41 5.76 2.45
C ARG A 129 21.02 5.54 3.05
N LEU A 130 20.94 5.40 4.38
CA LEU A 130 19.66 5.24 5.07
C LEU A 130 18.78 6.50 4.94
N THR A 131 19.40 7.67 4.98
CA THR A 131 18.71 8.95 4.76
C THR A 131 18.13 9.02 3.35
N ALA A 132 18.94 8.70 2.34
CA ALA A 132 18.52 8.70 0.95
C ALA A 132 17.36 7.74 0.67
N GLN A 133 17.41 6.52 1.22
CA GLN A 133 16.31 5.54 1.11
C GLN A 133 15.01 6.03 1.76
N LYS A 134 15.12 6.64 2.95
CA LYS A 134 13.97 7.22 3.65
C LYS A 134 13.38 8.36 2.82
N ASP A 135 14.21 9.28 2.35
CA ASP A 135 13.75 10.44 1.57
C ASP A 135 13.06 9.99 0.28
N GLU A 136 13.59 8.97 -0.39
CA GLU A 136 12.96 8.36 -1.57
C GLU A 136 11.58 7.77 -1.25
N ALA A 137 11.48 6.97 -0.18
CA ALA A 137 10.22 6.34 0.22
C ALA A 137 9.18 7.38 0.63
N SER A 138 9.57 8.35 1.46
CA SER A 138 8.71 9.46 1.89
C SER A 138 8.24 10.30 0.71
N MET A 139 9.12 10.60 -0.26
CA MET A 139 8.73 11.37 -1.43
C MET A 139 7.76 10.62 -2.33
N ARG A 140 7.99 9.33 -2.59
CA ARG A 140 7.06 8.49 -3.35
C ARG A 140 5.69 8.42 -2.68
N GLN A 141 5.66 8.24 -1.36
CA GLN A 141 4.42 8.22 -0.59
C GLN A 141 3.67 9.55 -0.73
N ARG A 142 4.36 10.67 -0.48
CA ARG A 142 3.76 12.01 -0.58
C ARG A 142 3.19 12.30 -1.97
N LEU A 143 3.94 12.00 -3.03
CA LEU A 143 3.45 12.18 -4.40
C LEU A 143 2.24 11.30 -4.72
N ARG A 144 2.18 10.10 -4.16
CA ARG A 144 1.04 9.19 -4.32
C ARG A 144 -0.19 9.70 -3.58
N GLU A 145 -0.03 10.17 -2.34
CA GLU A 145 -1.11 10.81 -1.58
C GLU A 145 -1.67 12.04 -2.31
N LEU A 146 -0.79 12.89 -2.84
CA LEU A 146 -1.16 14.00 -3.72
C LEU A 146 -1.94 13.54 -4.96
N ALA A 147 -1.49 12.47 -5.63
CA ALA A 147 -2.16 11.95 -6.81
C ALA A 147 -3.57 11.41 -6.50
N VAL A 148 -3.74 10.71 -5.37
CA VAL A 148 -5.04 10.22 -4.89
C VAL A 148 -5.96 11.40 -4.58
N ARG A 149 -5.50 12.38 -3.80
CA ARG A 149 -6.27 13.59 -3.46
C ARG A 149 -6.69 14.37 -4.71
N GLN A 150 -5.78 14.54 -5.68
CA GLN A 150 -6.10 15.22 -6.92
C GLN A 150 -7.08 14.43 -7.80
N THR A 151 -7.02 13.10 -7.79
CA THR A 151 -8.02 12.24 -8.46
C THR A 151 -9.40 12.43 -7.83
N SER A 152 -9.46 12.54 -6.50
CA SER A 152 -10.71 12.78 -5.77
C SER A 152 -11.27 14.16 -6.09
N ALA A 153 -10.41 15.19 -6.10
CA ALA A 153 -10.79 16.55 -6.48
C ALA A 153 -11.29 16.62 -7.94
N GLN A 154 -10.67 15.88 -8.86
CA GLN A 154 -11.13 15.78 -10.25
C GLN A 154 -12.54 15.20 -10.33
N ARG A 155 -12.77 14.04 -9.68
CA ARG A 155 -14.09 13.38 -9.68
C ARG A 155 -15.16 14.28 -9.05
N GLN A 156 -14.84 14.96 -7.96
CA GLN A 156 -15.76 15.92 -7.35
C GLN A 156 -16.07 17.07 -8.30
N GLY A 157 -15.07 17.60 -9.02
CA GLY A 157 -15.26 18.59 -10.08
C GLY A 157 -16.20 18.11 -11.19
N GLU A 158 -16.04 16.89 -11.69
CA GLU A 158 -16.92 16.28 -12.71
C GLU A 158 -18.37 16.17 -12.21
N LEU A 159 -18.56 15.75 -10.96
CA LEU A 159 -19.87 15.70 -10.32
C LEU A 159 -20.49 17.09 -10.17
N MET A 160 -19.70 18.10 -9.78
CA MET A 160 -20.15 19.49 -9.60
C MET A 160 -20.47 20.18 -10.93
N ALA A 161 -19.73 19.86 -11.99
CA ALA A 161 -20.02 20.36 -13.33
C ALA A 161 -21.37 19.87 -13.86
N SER A 162 -21.80 18.69 -13.40
CA SER A 162 -23.00 18.00 -13.90
C SER A 162 -24.28 18.30 -13.11
N ARG A 163 -24.18 18.92 -11.91
CA ARG A 163 -25.35 19.16 -11.04
C ARG A 163 -25.19 20.40 -10.19
N TRP A 164 -26.32 21.01 -9.84
CA TRP A 164 -26.33 22.06 -8.83
C TRP A 164 -25.72 21.55 -7.53
N THR A 165 -24.80 22.34 -6.97
CA THR A 165 -24.04 21.97 -5.79
C THR A 165 -24.15 23.06 -4.73
N GLU A 166 -24.31 22.64 -3.47
CA GLU A 166 -24.47 23.54 -2.34
C GLU A 166 -23.18 24.36 -2.10
N PRO A 167 -23.30 25.66 -1.73
CA PRO A 167 -22.14 26.53 -1.51
C PRO A 167 -21.10 26.00 -0.52
N GLY A 168 -21.54 25.26 0.51
CA GLY A 168 -20.62 24.65 1.48
C GLY A 168 -19.71 23.59 0.87
N ILE A 169 -20.21 22.82 -0.11
CA ILE A 169 -19.41 21.80 -0.81
C ILE A 169 -18.45 22.47 -1.79
N ILE A 170 -18.84 23.57 -2.43
CA ILE A 170 -17.97 24.40 -3.27
C ILE A 170 -16.78 24.93 -2.46
N ALA A 171 -17.03 25.48 -1.27
CA ALA A 171 -15.96 25.98 -0.39
C ALA A 171 -14.97 24.87 0.03
N ILE A 172 -15.45 23.65 0.28
CA ILE A 172 -14.60 22.49 0.57
C ILE A 172 -13.71 22.15 -0.63
N ALA A 173 -14.27 22.10 -1.85
CA ALA A 173 -13.50 21.82 -3.06
C ALA A 173 -12.43 22.90 -3.34
N GLN A 174 -12.75 24.17 -3.11
CA GLN A 174 -11.80 25.28 -3.25
C GLN A 174 -10.65 25.18 -2.23
N ALA A 175 -10.98 24.89 -0.97
CA ALA A 175 -9.97 24.71 0.08
C ALA A 175 -9.06 23.51 -0.21
N GLU A 176 -9.62 22.39 -0.64
CA GLU A 176 -8.86 21.18 -0.99
C GLU A 176 -7.94 21.42 -2.19
N GLN A 177 -8.43 22.06 -3.26
CA GLN A 177 -7.60 22.34 -4.43
C GLN A 177 -6.45 23.32 -4.10
N THR A 178 -6.69 24.29 -3.21
CA THR A 178 -5.65 25.19 -2.69
C THR A 178 -4.61 24.42 -1.87
N ALA A 179 -5.05 23.53 -0.98
CA ALA A 179 -4.15 22.70 -0.18
C ALA A 179 -3.31 21.76 -1.07
N ILE A 180 -3.89 21.18 -2.12
CA ILE A 180 -3.15 20.38 -3.10
C ILE A 180 -2.09 21.23 -3.79
N LYS A 181 -2.41 22.46 -4.20
CA LYS A 181 -1.44 23.38 -4.82
C LYS A 181 -0.25 23.65 -3.89
N ASP A 182 -0.52 24.06 -2.65
CA ASP A 182 0.53 24.39 -1.69
C ASP A 182 1.41 23.17 -1.38
N GLU A 183 0.81 21.99 -1.30
CA GLU A 183 1.55 20.76 -1.09
C GLU A 183 2.39 20.34 -2.31
N VAL A 184 1.89 20.54 -3.53
CA VAL A 184 2.65 20.34 -4.78
C VAL A 184 3.86 21.28 -4.81
N ASP A 185 3.68 22.57 -4.52
CA ASP A 185 4.77 23.54 -4.50
C ASP A 185 5.84 23.13 -3.46
N SER A 186 5.41 22.75 -2.25
CA SER A 186 6.29 22.22 -1.20
C SER A 186 7.02 20.92 -1.59
N ALA A 187 6.35 20.01 -2.31
CA ALA A 187 6.96 18.78 -2.82
C ALA A 187 8.03 19.08 -3.88
N LEU A 188 7.78 20.05 -4.77
CA LEU A 188 8.73 20.50 -5.78
C LEU A 188 9.96 21.17 -5.18
N GLU A 189 9.79 22.02 -4.17
CA GLU A 189 10.91 22.59 -3.41
C GLU A 189 11.75 21.49 -2.74
N THR A 190 11.09 20.50 -2.15
CA THR A 190 11.78 19.37 -1.51
C THR A 190 12.55 18.55 -2.53
N LEU A 191 11.95 18.24 -3.69
CA LEU A 191 12.62 17.53 -4.79
C LEU A 191 13.83 18.31 -5.31
N GLN A 192 13.72 19.62 -5.50
CA GLN A 192 14.82 20.47 -5.93
C GLN A 192 15.97 20.51 -4.91
N ARG A 193 15.64 20.54 -3.62
CA ARG A 193 16.64 20.47 -2.54
C ARG A 193 17.34 19.11 -2.55
N LEU A 194 16.58 18.02 -2.61
CA LEU A 194 17.12 16.65 -2.60
C LEU A 194 17.90 16.32 -3.88
N SER A 195 17.54 16.91 -5.02
CA SER A 195 18.28 16.74 -6.28
C SER A 195 19.67 17.40 -6.25
N ARG A 196 19.89 18.36 -5.36
CA ARG A 196 21.18 19.04 -5.14
C ARG A 196 21.99 18.43 -3.99
N ALA A 197 21.40 17.52 -3.22
CA ALA A 197 22.09 16.85 -2.11
C ALA A 197 23.19 15.92 -2.64
N ARG A 198 24.27 15.74 -1.86
CA ARG A 198 25.32 14.76 -2.16
C ARG A 198 24.86 13.36 -1.77
N SER A 199 23.86 12.82 -2.47
CA SER A 199 23.28 11.49 -2.22
C SER A 199 23.27 10.65 -3.50
N GLN A 200 23.20 9.32 -3.34
CA GLN A 200 23.07 8.39 -4.48
C GLN A 200 21.73 8.53 -5.21
N SER A 201 20.73 9.09 -4.52
CA SER A 201 19.36 9.30 -5.02
C SER A 201 19.16 10.64 -5.71
N ALA A 202 20.15 11.54 -5.67
CA ALA A 202 20.05 12.89 -6.23
C ALA A 202 19.62 12.92 -7.71
N ALA A 203 20.13 11.98 -8.52
CA ALA A 203 19.75 11.85 -9.93
C ALA A 203 18.27 11.45 -10.12
N ALA A 204 17.74 10.59 -9.25
CA ALA A 204 16.34 10.19 -9.30
C ALA A 204 15.40 11.36 -8.93
N PHE A 205 15.77 12.13 -7.90
CA PHE A 205 15.05 13.36 -7.54
C PHE A 205 15.14 14.43 -8.64
N ALA A 206 16.30 14.58 -9.27
CA ALA A 206 16.47 15.48 -10.42
C ALA A 206 15.58 15.08 -11.60
N ALA A 207 15.47 13.78 -11.89
CA ALA A 207 14.59 13.26 -12.93
C ALA A 207 13.11 13.53 -12.61
N ALA A 208 12.67 13.27 -11.38
CA ALA A 208 11.30 13.56 -10.95
C ALA A 208 10.98 15.07 -11.03
N TYR A 209 11.91 15.93 -10.60
CA TYR A 209 11.77 17.38 -10.72
C TYR A 209 11.69 17.83 -12.19
N SER A 210 12.48 17.23 -13.08
CA SER A 210 12.45 17.49 -14.52
C SER A 210 11.13 17.06 -15.17
N ILE A 211 10.55 15.93 -14.76
CA ILE A 211 9.22 15.49 -15.19
C ILE A 211 8.17 16.52 -14.80
N ALA A 212 8.21 17.03 -13.56
CA ALA A 212 7.28 18.07 -13.12
C ALA A 212 7.40 19.36 -13.94
N ALA A 213 8.62 19.79 -14.24
CA ALA A 213 8.87 20.97 -15.06
C ALA A 213 8.37 20.79 -16.50
N THR A 214 8.66 19.63 -17.10
CA THR A 214 8.24 19.31 -18.48
C THR A 214 6.72 19.19 -18.59
N GLY A 215 6.08 18.56 -17.59
CA GLY A 215 4.63 18.46 -17.48
C GLY A 215 3.95 19.76 -17.04
N ARG A 216 4.72 20.83 -16.79
CA ARG A 216 4.22 22.13 -16.31
C ARG A 216 3.34 21.99 -15.05
N LEU A 217 3.74 21.14 -14.11
CA LEU A 217 2.92 20.76 -12.95
C LEU A 217 2.40 21.97 -12.17
N SER A 218 3.27 22.96 -11.90
CA SER A 218 2.90 24.18 -11.15
C SER A 218 1.86 25.02 -11.91
N ASP A 219 1.98 25.13 -13.24
CA ASP A 219 1.01 25.84 -14.07
C ASP A 219 -0.35 25.12 -14.05
N GLN A 220 -0.35 23.79 -14.20
CA GLN A 220 -1.59 22.99 -14.24
C GLN A 220 -2.34 23.02 -12.91
N VAL A 221 -1.63 22.89 -11.79
CA VAL A 221 -2.26 22.98 -10.47
C VAL A 221 -2.72 24.41 -10.17
N GLY A 222 -2.01 25.43 -10.69
CA GLY A 222 -2.43 26.82 -10.63
C GLY A 222 -3.73 27.07 -11.39
N LEU A 223 -3.83 26.57 -12.63
CA LEU A 223 -5.03 26.63 -13.45
C LEU A 223 -6.21 25.90 -12.79
N ALA A 224 -6.01 24.66 -12.33
CA ALA A 224 -7.01 23.90 -11.60
C ALA A 224 -7.54 24.68 -10.38
N THR A 225 -6.64 25.33 -9.63
CA THR A 225 -6.99 26.16 -8.47
C THR A 225 -7.81 27.38 -8.88
N SER A 226 -7.39 28.12 -9.92
CA SER A 226 -8.11 29.30 -10.37
C SER A 226 -9.51 29.00 -10.91
N GLU A 227 -9.67 27.93 -11.68
CA GLU A 227 -10.98 27.54 -12.21
C GLU A 227 -11.90 27.01 -11.09
N THR A 228 -11.36 26.24 -10.14
CA THR A 228 -12.12 25.78 -8.96
C THR A 228 -12.54 26.97 -8.08
N ALA A 229 -11.67 27.96 -7.89
CA ALA A 229 -11.99 29.19 -7.15
C ALA A 229 -13.09 30.01 -7.85
N ALA A 230 -13.09 30.03 -9.19
CA ALA A 230 -14.14 30.64 -10.00
C ALA A 230 -15.44 29.80 -10.07
N SER A 231 -15.47 28.60 -9.46
CA SER A 231 -16.57 27.63 -9.59
C SER A 231 -16.81 27.14 -11.02
N HIS A 232 -15.79 27.25 -11.88
CA HIS A 232 -15.76 26.71 -13.25
C HIS A 232 -15.30 25.25 -13.23
N PHE A 233 -16.13 24.38 -12.65
CA PHE A 233 -15.72 23.00 -12.39
C PHE A 233 -15.45 22.19 -13.67
N ALA A 234 -16.17 22.45 -14.76
CA ALA A 234 -15.93 21.75 -16.04
C ALA A 234 -14.55 22.09 -16.62
N GLU A 235 -14.15 23.35 -16.49
CA GLU A 235 -12.86 23.88 -16.94
C GLU A 235 -11.71 23.41 -16.03
N ALA A 236 -11.98 23.18 -14.74
CA ALA A 236 -11.00 22.67 -13.79
C ALA A 236 -10.60 21.20 -14.03
N VAL A 237 -11.52 20.36 -14.55
CA VAL A 237 -11.31 18.90 -14.70
C VAL A 237 -10.08 18.56 -15.55
N ASN A 238 -9.86 19.26 -16.67
CA ASN A 238 -8.73 18.96 -17.55
C ASN A 238 -7.38 19.28 -16.90
N PRO A 239 -7.12 20.49 -16.37
CA PRO A 239 -5.94 20.76 -15.56
C PRO A 239 -5.74 19.77 -14.42
N GLN A 240 -6.79 19.40 -13.69
CA GLN A 240 -6.72 18.40 -12.61
C GLN A 240 -6.25 17.03 -13.12
N SER A 241 -6.78 16.57 -14.25
CA SER A 241 -6.36 15.33 -14.90
C SER A 241 -4.88 15.37 -15.33
N GLN A 242 -4.42 16.50 -15.84
CA GLN A 242 -3.00 16.69 -16.19
C GLN A 242 -2.10 16.65 -14.95
N VAL A 243 -2.53 17.25 -13.83
CA VAL A 243 -1.81 17.14 -12.54
C VAL A 243 -1.68 15.67 -12.11
N VAL A 244 -2.77 14.89 -12.15
CA VAL A 244 -2.73 13.45 -11.84
C VAL A 244 -1.74 12.71 -12.75
N ALA A 245 -1.77 12.96 -14.05
CA ALA A 245 -0.88 12.30 -15.01
C ALA A 245 0.60 12.60 -14.73
N VAL A 246 0.94 13.87 -14.46
CA VAL A 246 2.33 14.27 -14.16
C VAL A 246 2.79 13.69 -12.82
N LEU A 247 1.96 13.72 -11.78
CA LEU A 247 2.28 13.09 -10.49
C LEU A 247 2.58 11.58 -10.64
N ARG A 248 1.77 10.86 -11.44
CA ARG A 248 2.02 9.45 -11.75
C ARG A 248 3.36 9.24 -12.46
N GLN A 249 3.71 10.09 -13.42
CA GLN A 249 5.01 10.03 -14.11
C GLN A 249 6.19 10.28 -13.15
N MET A 250 6.03 11.21 -12.20
CA MET A 250 7.05 11.46 -11.18
C MET A 250 7.24 10.24 -10.27
N ILE A 251 6.15 9.59 -9.85
CA ILE A 251 6.19 8.35 -9.07
C ILE A 251 6.92 7.24 -9.85
N ASP A 252 6.61 7.03 -11.14
CA ASP A 252 7.33 6.05 -11.97
C ASP A 252 8.82 6.41 -12.11
N GLY A 253 9.13 7.69 -12.31
CA GLY A 253 10.51 8.19 -12.35
C GLY A 253 11.31 7.83 -11.10
N LEU A 254 10.71 8.01 -9.91
CA LEU A 254 11.31 7.63 -8.63
C LEU A 254 11.36 6.11 -8.42
N ASN A 255 10.46 5.35 -9.04
CA ASN A 255 10.45 3.89 -8.95
C ASN A 255 11.53 3.23 -9.81
N LYS A 256 12.14 3.93 -10.77
CA LYS A 256 13.24 3.40 -11.60
C LYS A 256 14.52 3.05 -10.82
N THR A 257 14.67 3.55 -9.58
CA THR A 257 15.80 3.17 -8.71
C THR A 257 15.65 1.78 -8.09
N ARG A 258 14.43 1.24 -8.11
CA ARG A 258 14.03 -0.03 -7.50
C ARG A 258 14.01 -1.17 -8.51
N THR A 259 14.18 -2.39 -8.03
CA THR A 259 14.09 -3.57 -8.90
C THR A 259 12.62 -3.86 -9.23
N PRO A 260 12.35 -4.56 -10.36
CA PRO A 260 11.00 -4.99 -10.68
C PRO A 260 10.33 -5.80 -9.56
N GLN A 261 11.09 -6.64 -8.86
CA GLN A 261 10.60 -7.43 -7.72
C GLN A 261 10.09 -6.54 -6.58
N GLU A 262 10.84 -5.49 -6.22
CA GLU A 262 10.44 -4.55 -5.16
C GLU A 262 9.18 -3.78 -5.51
N ARG A 263 9.08 -3.35 -6.78
CA ARG A 263 7.89 -2.66 -7.29
C ARG A 263 6.67 -3.57 -7.24
N MET A 264 6.76 -4.80 -7.78
CA MET A 264 5.63 -5.75 -7.76
C MET A 264 5.17 -6.06 -6.35
N ARG A 265 6.13 -6.17 -5.43
CA ARG A 265 5.86 -6.47 -4.05
C ARG A 265 5.15 -5.33 -3.33
N GLU A 266 5.61 -4.09 -3.47
CA GLU A 266 4.92 -2.93 -2.88
C GLU A 266 3.49 -2.86 -3.44
N LEU A 267 3.32 -3.02 -4.75
CA LEU A 267 2.01 -3.04 -5.39
C LEU A 267 1.13 -4.16 -4.87
N ALA A 268 1.67 -5.36 -4.68
CA ALA A 268 0.91 -6.48 -4.13
C ALA A 268 0.48 -6.23 -2.67
N THR A 269 1.31 -5.58 -1.86
CA THR A 269 0.95 -5.19 -0.50
C THR A 269 -0.16 -4.16 -0.51
N ARG A 270 -0.03 -3.09 -1.30
CA ARG A 270 -1.06 -2.04 -1.43
C ARG A 270 -2.38 -2.59 -1.97
N MET A 271 -2.34 -3.42 -3.01
CA MET A 271 -3.54 -4.09 -3.52
C MET A 271 -4.19 -4.98 -2.46
N LYS A 272 -3.39 -5.69 -1.64
CA LYS A 272 -3.94 -6.49 -0.54
C LYS A 272 -4.60 -5.62 0.55
N GLU A 273 -4.00 -4.49 0.89
CA GLU A 273 -4.58 -3.51 1.82
C GLU A 273 -5.90 -2.97 1.28
N LEU A 274 -5.92 -2.56 0.01
CA LEU A 274 -7.12 -2.05 -0.65
C LEU A 274 -8.24 -3.10 -0.75
N ALA A 275 -7.90 -4.35 -1.02
CA ALA A 275 -8.85 -5.47 -0.96
C ALA A 275 -9.41 -5.68 0.45
N SER A 276 -8.58 -5.51 1.48
CA SER A 276 -9.02 -5.56 2.88
C SER A 276 -9.97 -4.40 3.21
N ASP A 277 -9.65 -3.19 2.78
CA ASP A 277 -10.49 -1.99 3.00
C ASP A 277 -11.84 -2.13 2.29
N GLN A 278 -11.84 -2.65 1.06
CA GLN A 278 -13.05 -2.95 0.31
C GLN A 278 -13.92 -4.03 0.97
N LYS A 279 -13.30 -5.07 1.55
CA LYS A 279 -14.00 -6.09 2.34
C LYS A 279 -14.58 -5.51 3.64
N GLN A 280 -13.80 -4.71 4.36
CA GLN A 280 -14.26 -4.03 5.57
C GLN A 280 -15.40 -3.06 5.26
N LEU A 281 -15.37 -2.41 4.09
CA LEU A 281 -16.45 -1.57 3.61
C LEU A 281 -17.72 -2.41 3.36
N ALA A 282 -17.61 -3.58 2.72
CA ALA A 282 -18.75 -4.50 2.56
C ALA A 282 -19.38 -4.91 3.90
N ASP A 283 -18.54 -5.26 4.88
CA ASP A 283 -19.00 -5.61 6.24
C ASP A 283 -19.64 -4.42 6.96
N SER A 284 -19.10 -3.21 6.76
CA SER A 284 -19.65 -1.96 7.30
C SER A 284 -20.99 -1.63 6.65
N THR A 285 -21.10 -1.76 5.32
CA THR A 285 -22.36 -1.62 4.57
C THR A 285 -23.39 -2.59 5.10
N GLN A 286 -23.05 -3.87 5.30
CA GLN A 286 -23.98 -4.85 5.85
C GLN A 286 -24.56 -4.44 7.21
N LYS A 287 -23.72 -3.91 8.10
CA LYS A 287 -24.09 -3.47 9.46
C LYS A 287 -24.68 -2.05 9.52
N SER A 288 -24.68 -1.32 8.41
CA SER A 288 -25.09 0.08 8.37
C SER A 288 -26.60 0.29 8.58
N TYR A 289 -26.97 1.48 9.02
CA TYR A 289 -28.35 1.94 9.26
C TYR A 289 -28.74 3.04 8.25
N VAL A 290 -30.03 3.41 8.25
CA VAL A 290 -30.59 4.46 7.38
C VAL A 290 -29.83 5.77 7.58
N GLY A 291 -29.31 6.34 6.49
CA GLY A 291 -28.49 7.56 6.53
C GLY A 291 -26.97 7.35 6.51
N ALA A 292 -26.47 6.11 6.52
CA ALA A 292 -25.03 5.82 6.36
C ALA A 292 -24.51 5.95 4.91
N GLN A 293 -25.37 6.25 3.94
CA GLN A 293 -25.06 6.28 2.51
C GLN A 293 -23.88 7.19 2.20
N ALA A 294 -23.85 8.41 2.75
CA ALA A 294 -22.81 9.38 2.46
C ALA A 294 -21.41 8.89 2.89
N GLU A 295 -21.32 8.22 4.04
CA GLU A 295 -20.05 7.67 4.52
C GLU A 295 -19.60 6.48 3.67
N ILE A 296 -20.53 5.59 3.29
CA ILE A 296 -20.23 4.43 2.44
C ILE A 296 -19.84 4.88 1.03
N ALA A 297 -20.55 5.84 0.46
CA ALA A 297 -20.23 6.44 -0.84
C ALA A 297 -18.82 7.06 -0.82
N LYS A 298 -18.50 7.82 0.25
CA LYS A 298 -17.16 8.40 0.41
C LYS A 298 -16.07 7.34 0.48
N ARG A 299 -16.22 6.33 1.35
CA ARG A 299 -15.22 5.24 1.47
C ARG A 299 -15.07 4.45 0.17
N GLN A 300 -16.17 4.24 -0.56
CA GLN A 300 -16.13 3.58 -1.86
C GLN A 300 -15.36 4.40 -2.89
N ALA A 301 -15.60 5.72 -2.91
CA ALA A 301 -14.91 6.65 -3.77
C ALA A 301 -13.40 6.66 -3.47
N ASP A 302 -13.02 6.76 -2.19
CA ASP A 302 -11.61 6.74 -1.75
C ASP A 302 -10.86 5.48 -2.25
N ILE A 303 -11.51 4.30 -2.18
CA ILE A 303 -10.95 3.05 -2.71
C ILE A 303 -10.79 3.11 -4.24
N ALA A 304 -11.77 3.67 -4.94
CA ALA A 304 -11.72 3.82 -6.39
C ALA A 304 -10.62 4.80 -6.85
N ASP A 305 -10.37 5.89 -6.09
CA ASP A 305 -9.26 6.81 -6.37
C ASP A 305 -7.92 6.11 -6.25
N GLU A 306 -7.70 5.39 -5.14
CA GLU A 306 -6.44 4.71 -4.89
C GLU A 306 -6.18 3.60 -5.92
N LEU A 307 -7.21 2.81 -6.25
CA LEU A 307 -7.10 1.78 -7.29
C LEU A 307 -6.75 2.39 -8.65
N SER A 308 -7.27 3.57 -8.98
CA SER A 308 -7.00 4.25 -10.25
C SER A 308 -5.53 4.64 -10.38
N ILE A 309 -4.91 5.08 -9.28
CA ILE A 309 -3.48 5.37 -9.23
C ILE A 309 -2.65 4.09 -9.40
N LEU A 310 -3.01 3.02 -8.69
CA LEU A 310 -2.22 1.78 -8.65
C LEU A 310 -2.34 0.94 -9.94
N LYS A 311 -3.49 0.98 -10.61
CA LYS A 311 -3.81 0.22 -11.84
C LYS A 311 -2.75 0.39 -12.93
N GLU A 312 -2.34 1.62 -13.21
CA GLU A 312 -1.37 1.90 -14.28
C GLU A 312 0.02 1.35 -13.91
N GLU A 313 0.39 1.44 -12.63
CA GLU A 313 1.64 0.86 -12.14
C GLU A 313 1.61 -0.67 -12.23
N VAL A 314 0.47 -1.30 -11.90
CA VAL A 314 0.28 -2.75 -12.06
C VAL A 314 0.35 -3.16 -13.53
N LYS A 315 -0.28 -2.42 -14.43
CA LYS A 315 -0.28 -2.71 -15.87
C LYS A 315 1.12 -2.66 -16.49
N GLN A 316 1.96 -1.73 -16.05
CA GLN A 316 3.37 -1.65 -16.46
C GLN A 316 4.18 -2.86 -15.98
N MET A 317 3.86 -3.40 -14.81
CA MET A 317 4.57 -4.53 -14.21
C MET A 317 4.10 -5.88 -14.76
N SER A 318 2.79 -6.04 -14.97
CA SER A 318 2.16 -7.26 -15.48
C SER A 318 0.91 -6.88 -16.27
N PRO A 319 0.91 -7.05 -17.61
CA PRO A 319 -0.27 -6.77 -18.43
C PRO A 319 -1.50 -7.57 -18.00
N GLN A 320 -1.30 -8.83 -17.58
CA GLN A 320 -2.39 -9.69 -17.10
C GLN A 320 -2.98 -9.19 -15.78
N ALA A 321 -2.13 -8.86 -14.79
CA ALA A 321 -2.61 -8.30 -13.53
C ALA A 321 -3.22 -6.89 -13.75
N GLY A 322 -2.71 -6.16 -14.74
CA GLY A 322 -3.24 -4.88 -15.19
C GLY A 322 -4.67 -4.97 -15.71
N ALA A 323 -4.97 -5.96 -16.56
CA ALA A 323 -6.34 -6.19 -17.03
C ALA A 323 -7.31 -6.49 -15.88
N LYS A 324 -6.88 -7.26 -14.87
CA LYS A 324 -7.67 -7.51 -13.66
C LYS A 324 -7.85 -6.25 -12.81
N ALA A 325 -6.82 -5.42 -12.68
CA ALA A 325 -6.90 -4.13 -11.99
C ALA A 325 -7.83 -3.15 -12.71
N GLU A 326 -7.86 -3.15 -14.05
CA GLU A 326 -8.81 -2.37 -14.86
C GLU A 326 -10.26 -2.83 -14.66
N ALA A 327 -10.50 -4.15 -14.58
CA ALA A 327 -11.81 -4.69 -14.29
C ALA A 327 -12.29 -4.31 -12.87
N ALA A 328 -11.40 -4.44 -11.87
CA ALA A 328 -11.68 -4.00 -10.51
C ALA A 328 -11.98 -2.50 -10.45
N GLN A 329 -11.20 -1.67 -11.15
CA GLN A 329 -11.40 -0.23 -11.23
C GLN A 329 -12.78 0.11 -11.80
N SER A 330 -13.13 -0.49 -12.94
CA SER A 330 -14.41 -0.24 -13.60
C SER A 330 -15.60 -0.56 -12.67
N GLN A 331 -15.46 -1.63 -11.88
CA GLN A 331 -16.47 -2.03 -10.90
C GLN A 331 -16.56 -1.04 -9.72
N THR A 332 -15.42 -0.59 -9.19
CA THR A 332 -15.40 0.38 -8.08
C THR A 332 -15.89 1.76 -8.51
N ASP A 333 -15.57 2.20 -9.73
CA ASP A 333 -16.05 3.46 -10.30
C ASP A 333 -17.57 3.42 -10.50
N PHE A 334 -18.09 2.36 -11.13
CA PHE A 334 -19.53 2.17 -11.30
C PHE A 334 -20.28 2.21 -9.97
N LEU A 335 -19.77 1.48 -8.96
CA LEU A 335 -20.38 1.46 -7.64
C LEU A 335 -20.31 2.82 -6.94
N SER A 336 -19.19 3.53 -7.05
CA SER A 336 -19.01 4.88 -6.53
C SER A 336 -20.02 5.85 -7.14
N ASP A 337 -20.16 5.85 -8.46
CA ASP A 337 -21.12 6.71 -9.18
C ASP A 337 -22.56 6.38 -8.79
N ARG A 338 -22.89 5.09 -8.69
CA ARG A 338 -24.23 4.67 -8.30
C ARG A 338 -24.59 5.07 -6.87
N LEU A 339 -23.64 4.95 -5.93
CA LEU A 339 -23.82 5.40 -4.55
C LEU A 339 -23.94 6.93 -4.46
N ALA A 340 -23.27 7.66 -5.36
CA ALA A 340 -23.35 9.12 -5.46
C ALA A 340 -24.64 9.63 -6.13
N GLN A 341 -25.26 8.82 -6.99
CA GLN A 341 -26.50 9.13 -7.71
C GLN A 341 -27.76 8.75 -6.91
N ASP A 342 -27.89 7.52 -6.44
CA ASP A 342 -29.02 7.10 -5.59
C ASP A 342 -28.66 7.24 -4.10
N ARG A 343 -29.04 8.36 -3.50
CA ARG A 343 -28.78 8.67 -2.08
C ARG A 343 -29.51 7.76 -1.09
N THR A 344 -30.42 6.90 -1.56
CA THR A 344 -31.23 5.98 -0.75
C THR A 344 -30.93 4.51 -1.07
N LEU A 345 -29.87 4.24 -1.85
CA LEU A 345 -29.60 2.90 -2.39
C LEU A 345 -29.45 1.85 -1.29
N ILE A 346 -28.69 2.16 -0.23
CA ILE A 346 -28.51 1.22 0.90
C ILE A 346 -29.66 1.21 1.90
N ASP A 347 -30.59 2.17 1.80
CA ASP A 347 -31.79 2.19 2.65
C ASP A 347 -32.81 1.14 2.16
N LYS A 348 -32.73 0.76 0.88
CA LYS A 348 -33.50 -0.31 0.26
C LYS A 348 -32.78 -1.65 0.46
N VAL A 349 -33.49 -2.69 0.91
CA VAL A 349 -32.90 -4.02 1.18
C VAL A 349 -32.17 -4.59 -0.05
N GLU A 350 -32.80 -4.55 -1.22
CA GLU A 350 -32.24 -5.06 -2.47
C GLU A 350 -31.01 -4.24 -2.92
N GLY A 351 -31.10 -2.91 -2.86
CA GLY A 351 -29.99 -2.02 -3.21
C GLY A 351 -28.80 -2.21 -2.26
N LYS A 352 -29.04 -2.38 -0.96
CA LYS A 352 -28.02 -2.69 0.04
C LYS A 352 -27.32 -4.02 -0.25
N GLN A 353 -28.08 -5.08 -0.56
CA GLN A 353 -27.52 -6.39 -0.88
C GLN A 353 -26.66 -6.34 -2.13
N ASP A 354 -27.11 -5.64 -3.17
CA ASP A 354 -26.37 -5.45 -4.42
C ASP A 354 -25.06 -4.68 -4.19
N VAL A 355 -25.09 -3.58 -3.43
CA VAL A 355 -23.87 -2.85 -3.03
C VAL A 355 -22.91 -3.77 -2.30
N ILE A 356 -23.36 -4.53 -1.30
CA ILE A 356 -22.51 -5.47 -0.55
C ILE A 356 -21.87 -6.51 -1.49
N GLN A 357 -22.65 -7.07 -2.41
CA GLN A 357 -22.14 -8.07 -3.35
C GLN A 357 -21.09 -7.47 -4.29
N GLN A 358 -21.34 -6.28 -4.83
CA GLN A 358 -20.38 -5.58 -5.69
C GLN A 358 -19.10 -5.23 -4.93
N GLN A 359 -19.20 -4.83 -3.65
CA GLN A 359 -18.03 -4.57 -2.80
C GLN A 359 -17.21 -5.85 -2.55
N LYS A 360 -17.87 -6.99 -2.29
CA LYS A 360 -17.17 -8.28 -2.13
C LYS A 360 -16.47 -8.71 -3.41
N ASN A 361 -17.17 -8.63 -4.55
CA ASN A 361 -16.61 -8.96 -5.86
C ASN A 361 -15.40 -8.06 -6.20
N ALA A 362 -15.48 -6.76 -5.92
CA ALA A 362 -14.35 -5.84 -6.10
C ALA A 362 -13.16 -6.23 -5.18
N ALA A 363 -13.42 -6.55 -3.91
CA ALA A 363 -12.38 -7.00 -2.98
C ALA A 363 -11.67 -8.28 -3.48
N GLU A 364 -12.42 -9.24 -4.02
CA GLU A 364 -11.87 -10.49 -4.58
C GLU A 364 -11.02 -10.24 -5.83
N ASN A 365 -11.48 -9.36 -6.74
CA ASN A 365 -10.73 -8.98 -7.93
C ASN A 365 -9.41 -8.28 -7.55
N ILE A 366 -9.45 -7.31 -6.63
CA ILE A 366 -8.26 -6.61 -6.13
C ILE A 366 -7.31 -7.61 -5.43
N ALA A 367 -7.84 -8.53 -4.62
CA ALA A 367 -7.04 -9.58 -3.98
C ALA A 367 -6.38 -10.53 -5.00
N SER A 368 -7.06 -10.83 -6.11
CA SER A 368 -6.47 -11.62 -7.20
C SER A 368 -5.28 -10.89 -7.83
N VAL A 369 -5.37 -9.57 -8.06
CA VAL A 369 -4.24 -8.77 -8.56
C VAL A 369 -3.04 -8.88 -7.61
N ALA A 370 -3.28 -8.73 -6.31
CA ALA A 370 -2.23 -8.86 -5.30
C ALA A 370 -1.57 -10.25 -5.31
N ASN A 371 -2.35 -11.31 -5.51
CA ASN A 371 -1.85 -12.69 -5.56
C ASN A 371 -1.04 -12.95 -6.85
N ASP A 372 -1.49 -12.44 -8.00
CA ASP A 372 -0.77 -12.56 -9.27
C ASP A 372 0.59 -11.85 -9.21
N LEU A 373 0.63 -10.64 -8.65
CA LEU A 373 1.88 -9.90 -8.45
C LEU A 373 2.84 -10.64 -7.51
N LYS A 374 2.34 -11.28 -6.44
CA LYS A 374 3.16 -12.13 -5.55
C LYS A 374 3.66 -13.39 -6.23
N ALA A 375 2.82 -14.03 -7.05
CA ALA A 375 3.22 -15.21 -7.80
C ALA A 375 4.36 -14.86 -8.78
N MET A 376 4.23 -13.74 -9.49
CA MET A 376 5.25 -13.24 -10.41
C MET A 376 6.53 -12.81 -9.68
N GLU A 377 6.43 -12.14 -8.52
CA GLU A 377 7.57 -11.85 -7.64
C GLU A 377 8.34 -13.14 -7.29
N ARG A 378 7.64 -14.20 -6.87
CA ARG A 378 8.24 -15.48 -6.51
C ARG A 378 8.88 -16.19 -7.70
N GLN A 379 8.26 -16.15 -8.88
CA GLN A 379 8.84 -16.69 -10.11
C GLN A 379 10.16 -15.99 -10.45
N MET A 380 10.21 -14.65 -10.35
CA MET A 380 11.44 -13.89 -10.56
C MET A 380 12.52 -14.16 -9.50
N ALA A 381 12.13 -14.54 -8.27
CA ALA A 381 13.07 -14.90 -7.20
C ALA A 381 13.61 -16.34 -7.37
N GLY A 382 12.79 -17.26 -7.87
CA GLY A 382 13.15 -18.67 -8.12
C GLY A 382 14.07 -18.87 -9.33
N SER A 383 14.06 -17.96 -10.31
CA SER A 383 14.97 -18.06 -11.47
C SER A 383 16.45 -17.75 -11.15
N GLY A 384 16.78 -17.30 -9.93
CA GLY A 384 18.14 -16.93 -9.52
C GLY A 384 18.89 -17.96 -8.66
N LYS A 385 18.21 -19.01 -8.18
CA LYS A 385 18.83 -20.13 -7.45
C LYS A 385 18.17 -21.42 -7.94
N ASP A 386 18.99 -22.34 -8.44
CA ASP A 386 18.64 -23.71 -8.80
C ASP A 386 17.93 -23.90 -10.16
N SER A 387 18.63 -23.53 -11.25
CA SER A 387 18.32 -24.01 -12.61
C SER A 387 18.65 -25.51 -12.85
N SER A 388 18.57 -26.38 -11.83
CA SER A 388 18.76 -27.82 -12.03
C SER A 388 17.90 -28.76 -11.18
N SER A 389 16.98 -28.27 -10.33
CA SER A 389 16.07 -29.20 -9.63
C SER A 389 14.85 -28.52 -9.03
N GLN A 390 13.88 -28.12 -9.85
CA GLN A 390 12.47 -28.08 -9.46
C GLN A 390 11.61 -27.87 -10.71
N GLY A 391 10.90 -28.92 -11.11
CA GLY A 391 9.93 -28.88 -12.19
C GLY A 391 8.85 -27.84 -11.91
N SER A 392 8.63 -26.99 -12.89
CA SER A 392 7.69 -25.88 -12.91
C SER A 392 6.26 -26.33 -12.59
N ALA A 393 5.66 -25.77 -11.52
CA ALA A 393 4.20 -25.76 -11.35
C ALA A 393 3.49 -24.88 -12.41
N SER A 394 4.24 -24.03 -13.13
CA SER A 394 3.76 -23.16 -14.21
C SER A 394 3.82 -23.79 -15.61
N SER A 395 4.19 -25.07 -15.73
CA SER A 395 4.10 -25.82 -16.99
C SER A 395 2.97 -26.85 -16.98
N ASP A 396 2.12 -26.86 -15.96
CA ASP A 396 0.93 -27.71 -15.93
C ASP A 396 -0.13 -27.14 -16.90
N PRO A 397 -0.47 -27.86 -17.98
CA PRO A 397 -1.48 -27.43 -18.93
C PRO A 397 -2.83 -27.15 -18.27
N GLN A 398 -3.15 -27.84 -17.16
CA GLN A 398 -4.41 -27.66 -16.43
C GLN A 398 -4.44 -26.33 -15.69
N PHE A 399 -3.33 -25.92 -15.06
CA PHE A 399 -3.24 -24.63 -14.37
C PHE A 399 -3.33 -23.46 -15.36
N ALA A 400 -2.65 -23.58 -16.51
CA ALA A 400 -2.74 -22.58 -17.58
C ALA A 400 -4.17 -22.46 -18.14
N ALA A 401 -4.86 -23.59 -18.33
CA ALA A 401 -6.24 -23.64 -18.79
C ALA A 401 -7.23 -23.01 -17.80
N ILE A 402 -7.05 -23.24 -16.49
CA ILE A 402 -7.86 -22.58 -15.43
C ILE A 402 -7.62 -21.07 -15.43
N GLN A 403 -6.37 -20.65 -15.58
CA GLN A 403 -6.02 -19.24 -15.59
C GLN A 403 -6.57 -18.52 -16.82
N ASP A 404 -6.51 -19.16 -17.99
CA ASP A 404 -7.12 -18.65 -19.22
C ASP A 404 -8.64 -18.57 -19.11
N ALA A 405 -9.29 -19.62 -18.60
CA ALA A 405 -10.72 -19.61 -18.31
C ALA A 405 -11.11 -18.45 -17.39
N ALA A 406 -10.37 -18.24 -16.29
CA ALA A 406 -10.62 -17.16 -15.36
C ALA A 406 -10.47 -15.78 -16.02
N ASN A 407 -9.43 -15.58 -16.85
CA ASN A 407 -9.24 -14.35 -17.61
C ASN A 407 -10.43 -14.08 -18.55
N LYS A 408 -10.93 -15.11 -19.22
CA LYS A 408 -12.07 -15.03 -20.14
C LYS A 408 -13.40 -14.75 -19.43
N VAL A 409 -13.59 -15.30 -18.23
CA VAL A 409 -14.73 -14.93 -17.37
C VAL A 409 -14.66 -13.47 -16.93
N MET A 410 -13.48 -12.96 -16.58
CA MET A 410 -13.30 -11.55 -16.21
C MET A 410 -13.51 -10.61 -17.40
N GLU A 411 -13.03 -10.99 -18.59
CA GLU A 411 -13.32 -10.28 -19.85
C GLU A 411 -14.83 -10.21 -20.06
N ALA A 412 -15.54 -11.34 -19.95
CA ALA A 412 -16.99 -11.37 -20.07
C ALA A 412 -17.71 -10.48 -19.06
N LYS A 413 -17.30 -10.51 -17.78
CA LYS A 413 -17.86 -9.65 -16.73
C LYS A 413 -17.69 -8.16 -17.04
N SER A 414 -16.54 -7.77 -17.56
CA SER A 414 -16.29 -6.39 -18.01
C SER A 414 -17.24 -5.99 -19.15
N GLN A 415 -17.42 -6.87 -20.14
CA GLN A 415 -18.35 -6.63 -21.25
C GLN A 415 -19.82 -6.59 -20.76
N LEU A 416 -20.23 -7.44 -19.81
CA LEU A 416 -21.57 -7.41 -19.21
C LEU A 416 -21.83 -6.11 -18.45
N ALA A 417 -20.85 -5.61 -17.69
CA ALA A 417 -20.97 -4.33 -16.99
C ALA A 417 -21.09 -3.15 -17.97
N GLN A 418 -20.29 -3.16 -19.05
CA GLN A 418 -20.39 -2.15 -20.11
C GLN A 418 -21.71 -2.23 -20.88
N ALA A 419 -22.22 -3.44 -21.12
CA ALA A 419 -23.53 -3.64 -21.72
C ALA A 419 -24.61 -2.99 -20.86
N GLN A 420 -24.61 -3.24 -19.55
CA GLN A 420 -25.57 -2.68 -18.61
C GLN A 420 -25.52 -1.15 -18.57
N ALA A 421 -24.32 -0.57 -18.55
CA ALA A 421 -24.12 0.88 -18.60
C ALA A 421 -24.67 1.47 -19.92
N ASN A 422 -24.39 0.81 -21.04
CA ASN A 422 -24.89 1.23 -22.35
C ASN A 422 -26.41 1.08 -22.48
N SER A 423 -27.00 0.06 -21.85
CA SER A 423 -28.45 -0.12 -21.77
C SER A 423 -29.11 1.05 -21.03
N GLN A 424 -28.53 1.44 -19.90
CA GLN A 424 -29.04 2.54 -19.07
C GLN A 424 -28.83 3.91 -19.73
N ALA A 425 -27.82 4.05 -20.58
CA ALA A 425 -27.57 5.25 -21.38
C ALA A 425 -28.39 5.32 -22.69
N HIS A 426 -29.37 4.42 -22.89
CA HIS A 426 -30.16 4.27 -24.12
C HIS A 426 -29.32 4.05 -25.39
N LYS A 427 -28.14 3.43 -25.25
CA LYS A 427 -27.24 3.07 -26.35
C LYS A 427 -27.40 1.60 -26.71
N GLY A 428 -28.61 1.20 -27.13
CA GLY A 428 -28.98 -0.19 -27.34
C GLY A 428 -28.05 -0.98 -28.29
N GLY A 429 -27.56 -0.34 -29.37
CA GLY A 429 -26.63 -0.98 -30.31
C GLY A 429 -25.25 -1.25 -29.70
N GLU A 430 -24.73 -0.34 -28.88
CA GLU A 430 -23.46 -0.54 -28.17
C GLU A 430 -23.64 -1.59 -27.05
N ALA A 431 -24.79 -1.60 -26.39
CA ALA A 431 -25.12 -2.62 -25.39
C ALA A 431 -25.17 -4.03 -26.00
N GLN A 432 -25.82 -4.20 -27.16
CA GLN A 432 -25.86 -5.49 -27.85
C GLN A 432 -24.48 -5.99 -28.27
N ALA A 433 -23.62 -5.10 -28.80
CA ALA A 433 -22.25 -5.47 -29.16
C ALA A 433 -21.44 -5.95 -27.94
N LYS A 434 -21.68 -5.35 -26.77
CA LYS A 434 -21.06 -5.77 -25.50
C LYS A 434 -21.60 -7.10 -25.00
N LEU A 435 -22.91 -7.36 -25.15
CA LEU A 435 -23.50 -8.65 -24.81
C LEU A 435 -22.99 -9.79 -25.71
N ASP A 436 -22.76 -9.51 -26.99
CA ASP A 436 -22.12 -10.45 -27.91
C ASP A 436 -20.68 -10.76 -27.49
N ALA A 437 -19.88 -9.73 -27.20
CA ALA A 437 -18.51 -9.91 -26.74
C ALA A 437 -18.46 -10.68 -25.41
N ALA A 438 -19.40 -10.41 -24.49
CA ALA A 438 -19.54 -11.16 -23.25
C ALA A 438 -19.86 -12.64 -23.48
N SER A 439 -20.83 -12.92 -24.35
CA SER A 439 -21.23 -14.30 -24.67
C SER A 439 -20.10 -15.09 -25.31
N GLN A 440 -19.32 -14.47 -26.20
CA GLN A 440 -18.16 -15.10 -26.81
C GLN A 440 -17.05 -15.37 -25.79
N ALA A 441 -16.76 -14.42 -24.91
CA ALA A 441 -15.76 -14.60 -23.86
C ALA A 441 -16.17 -15.70 -22.86
N LEU A 442 -17.47 -15.86 -22.55
CA LEU A 442 -17.96 -16.97 -21.73
C LEU A 442 -17.83 -18.34 -22.43
N ALA A 443 -18.08 -18.40 -23.74
CA ALA A 443 -17.87 -19.61 -24.53
C ALA A 443 -16.39 -20.03 -24.58
N ASP A 444 -15.50 -19.05 -24.75
CA ASP A 444 -14.06 -19.27 -24.72
C ASP A 444 -13.61 -19.73 -23.33
N ALA A 445 -14.17 -19.13 -22.26
CA ALA A 445 -13.91 -19.53 -20.89
C ALA A 445 -14.33 -20.98 -20.61
N GLU A 446 -15.51 -21.39 -21.12
CA GLU A 446 -16.02 -22.76 -20.99
C GLU A 446 -15.08 -23.76 -21.68
N LYS A 447 -14.61 -23.42 -22.88
CA LYS A 447 -13.65 -24.25 -23.62
C LYS A 447 -12.33 -24.39 -22.87
N SER A 448 -11.81 -23.32 -22.28
CA SER A 448 -10.59 -23.35 -21.48
C SER A 448 -10.79 -24.08 -20.16
N ALA A 449 -11.95 -23.94 -19.52
CA ALA A 449 -12.32 -24.70 -18.32
C ALA A 449 -12.40 -26.22 -18.62
N ALA A 450 -12.96 -26.61 -19.76
CA ALA A 450 -13.02 -27.99 -20.21
C ALA A 450 -11.62 -28.59 -20.48
N GLN A 451 -10.67 -27.78 -20.93
CA GLN A 451 -9.26 -28.20 -21.12
C GLN A 451 -8.53 -28.48 -19.80
N ALA A 452 -8.99 -27.90 -18.70
CA ALA A 452 -8.45 -28.19 -17.36
C ALA A 452 -8.97 -29.52 -16.77
N GLY A 453 -9.99 -30.13 -17.38
CA GLY A 453 -10.52 -31.44 -16.98
C GLY A 453 -11.16 -31.46 -15.59
N ASP A 454 -11.12 -32.61 -14.91
CA ASP A 454 -11.79 -32.87 -13.61
C ASP A 454 -11.31 -31.96 -12.46
N SER A 455 -10.19 -31.25 -12.65
CA SER A 455 -9.70 -30.26 -11.69
C SER A 455 -10.65 -29.06 -11.55
N VAL A 456 -11.46 -28.81 -12.57
CA VAL A 456 -12.52 -27.80 -12.59
C VAL A 456 -13.84 -28.50 -12.27
N GLY A 457 -14.43 -28.17 -11.11
CA GLY A 457 -15.69 -28.78 -10.67
C GLY A 457 -16.82 -28.55 -11.68
N LYS A 458 -17.75 -29.52 -11.80
CA LYS A 458 -18.89 -29.46 -12.74
C LYS A 458 -19.69 -28.17 -12.65
N ASP A 459 -19.84 -27.65 -11.42
CA ASP A 459 -20.52 -26.39 -11.14
C ASP A 459 -19.92 -25.21 -11.92
N VAL A 460 -18.63 -25.20 -12.25
CA VAL A 460 -18.01 -24.14 -13.06
C VAL A 460 -18.53 -24.19 -14.49
N GLY A 461 -18.59 -25.36 -15.11
CA GLY A 461 -19.13 -25.52 -16.47
C GLY A 461 -20.60 -25.10 -16.54
N GLU A 462 -21.42 -25.55 -15.59
CA GLU A 462 -22.84 -25.20 -15.51
C GLU A 462 -23.06 -23.69 -15.33
N ASN A 463 -22.22 -23.04 -14.52
CA ASN A 463 -22.27 -21.60 -14.31
C ASN A 463 -21.79 -20.81 -15.55
N LEU A 464 -20.81 -21.30 -16.30
CA LEU A 464 -20.35 -20.67 -17.55
C LEU A 464 -21.40 -20.76 -18.64
N GLU A 465 -21.98 -21.94 -18.84
CA GLU A 465 -23.06 -22.17 -19.81
C GLU A 465 -24.30 -21.34 -19.43
N GLY A 466 -24.66 -21.35 -18.15
CA GLY A 466 -25.77 -20.54 -17.62
C GLY A 466 -25.55 -19.04 -17.82
N ALA A 467 -24.35 -18.53 -17.54
CA ALA A 467 -24.00 -17.13 -17.77
C ALA A 467 -24.05 -16.76 -19.25
N GLN A 468 -23.58 -17.66 -20.12
CA GLN A 468 -23.59 -17.45 -21.57
C GLN A 468 -25.02 -17.35 -22.11
N ASN A 469 -25.91 -18.24 -21.64
CA ASN A 469 -27.32 -18.27 -22.02
C ASN A 469 -28.04 -17.00 -21.58
N ASP A 470 -27.81 -16.54 -20.34
CA ASP A 470 -28.39 -15.29 -19.85
C ASP A 470 -27.87 -14.06 -20.63
N ALA A 471 -26.57 -14.03 -20.98
CA ALA A 471 -26.02 -12.96 -21.83
C ALA A 471 -26.67 -12.91 -23.22
N LYS A 472 -26.92 -14.08 -23.84
CA LYS A 472 -27.65 -14.19 -25.13
C LYS A 472 -29.09 -13.71 -24.99
N GLN A 473 -29.81 -14.14 -23.95
CA GLN A 473 -31.18 -13.70 -23.71
C GLN A 473 -31.25 -12.20 -23.41
N GLY A 474 -30.26 -11.64 -22.70
CA GLY A 474 -30.12 -10.21 -22.49
C GLY A 474 -30.02 -9.45 -23.81
N LYS A 475 -29.22 -9.95 -24.77
CA LYS A 475 -29.08 -9.36 -26.10
C LYS A 475 -30.39 -9.38 -26.90
N GLU A 476 -31.08 -10.51 -26.88
CA GLU A 476 -32.36 -10.69 -27.58
C GLU A 476 -33.42 -9.71 -27.05
N GLN A 477 -33.51 -9.60 -25.72
CA GLN A 477 -34.45 -8.70 -25.06
C GLN A 477 -34.08 -7.23 -25.24
N GLN A 478 -32.78 -6.91 -25.29
CA GLN A 478 -32.29 -5.59 -25.64
C GLN A 478 -32.67 -5.21 -27.08
N GLY A 479 -32.56 -6.15 -28.03
CA GLY A 479 -32.98 -5.95 -29.42
C GLY A 479 -34.48 -5.82 -29.59
N ALA A 480 -35.26 -6.45 -28.70
CA ALA A 480 -36.71 -6.32 -28.63
C ALA A 480 -37.18 -5.05 -27.90
N GLY A 481 -36.26 -4.19 -27.41
CA GLY A 481 -36.60 -2.98 -26.65
C GLY A 481 -37.12 -3.24 -25.23
N ASN A 482 -36.92 -4.45 -24.70
CA ASN A 482 -37.38 -4.84 -23.36
C ASN A 482 -36.25 -4.66 -22.33
N GLU A 483 -35.89 -3.40 -22.06
CA GLU A 483 -34.72 -3.00 -21.26
C GLU A 483 -34.72 -3.56 -19.83
N MET A 484 -35.90 -3.71 -19.20
CA MET A 484 -36.02 -4.24 -17.84
C MET A 484 -35.63 -5.73 -17.77
N MET A 485 -36.15 -6.53 -18.72
CA MET A 485 -35.81 -7.95 -18.79
C MET A 485 -34.35 -8.13 -19.24
N ALA A 486 -33.87 -7.29 -20.17
CA ALA A 486 -32.46 -7.30 -20.57
C ALA A 486 -31.54 -7.03 -19.38
N GLY A 487 -31.85 -6.04 -18.54
CA GLY A 487 -31.12 -5.77 -17.30
C GLY A 487 -31.16 -6.91 -16.30
N HIS A 488 -32.29 -7.61 -16.15
CA HIS A 488 -32.40 -8.79 -15.31
C HIS A 488 -31.47 -9.92 -15.78
N ASN A 489 -31.47 -10.20 -17.08
CA ASN A 489 -30.63 -11.23 -17.68
C ASN A 489 -29.14 -10.88 -17.62
N ILE A 490 -28.78 -9.61 -17.76
CA ILE A 490 -27.39 -9.15 -17.58
C ILE A 490 -26.93 -9.40 -16.13
N ASN A 491 -27.78 -9.13 -15.14
CA ASN A 491 -27.46 -9.37 -13.73
C ASN A 491 -27.32 -10.87 -13.41
N GLU A 492 -28.21 -11.72 -13.93
CA GLU A 492 -28.07 -13.18 -13.73
C GLU A 492 -26.83 -13.74 -14.45
N ALA A 493 -26.51 -13.22 -15.65
CA ALA A 493 -25.26 -13.55 -16.34
C ALA A 493 -24.02 -13.18 -15.51
N GLN A 494 -24.01 -12.00 -14.89
CA GLN A 494 -22.92 -11.56 -14.01
C GLN A 494 -22.77 -12.47 -12.78
N LYS A 495 -23.89 -12.79 -12.13
CA LYS A 495 -23.93 -13.65 -10.94
C LYS A 495 -23.43 -15.07 -11.21
N LYS A 496 -23.80 -15.65 -12.36
CA LYS A 496 -23.30 -16.97 -12.77
C LYS A 496 -21.83 -16.90 -13.19
N ALA A 497 -21.41 -15.84 -13.87
CA ALA A 497 -19.98 -15.60 -14.16
C ALA A 497 -19.16 -15.45 -12.87
N ASP A 498 -19.70 -14.82 -11.82
CA ASP A 498 -19.07 -14.75 -10.49
C ASP A 498 -18.90 -16.13 -9.86
N ALA A 499 -19.94 -16.96 -9.90
CA ALA A 499 -19.89 -18.32 -9.37
C ALA A 499 -18.87 -19.19 -10.12
N ALA A 500 -18.80 -19.05 -11.45
CA ALA A 500 -17.79 -19.71 -12.28
C ALA A 500 -16.36 -19.25 -11.93
N LEU A 501 -16.15 -17.93 -11.78
CA LEU A 501 -14.84 -17.37 -11.42
C LEU A 501 -14.37 -17.87 -10.04
N ALA A 502 -15.27 -17.89 -9.05
CA ALA A 502 -14.98 -18.40 -7.72
C ALA A 502 -14.63 -19.91 -7.73
N GLY A 503 -15.30 -20.69 -8.57
CA GLY A 503 -14.99 -22.11 -8.76
C GLY A 503 -13.65 -22.34 -9.46
N LEU A 504 -13.32 -21.56 -10.50
CA LEU A 504 -12.01 -21.58 -11.15
C LEU A 504 -10.88 -21.20 -10.18
N GLN A 505 -11.13 -20.23 -9.30
CA GLN A 505 -10.14 -19.83 -8.30
C GLN A 505 -9.93 -20.91 -7.22
N LYS A 506 -10.98 -21.63 -6.82
CA LYS A 506 -10.86 -22.80 -5.95
C LYS A 506 -10.07 -23.92 -6.63
N ALA A 507 -10.33 -24.19 -7.91
CA ALA A 507 -9.59 -25.17 -8.70
C ALA A 507 -8.10 -24.84 -8.80
N ALA A 508 -7.76 -23.57 -9.09
CA ALA A 508 -6.38 -23.08 -9.12
C ALA A 508 -5.67 -23.26 -7.77
N ASN A 509 -6.35 -22.97 -6.65
CA ASN A 509 -5.80 -23.13 -5.31
C ASN A 509 -5.61 -24.60 -4.91
N ALA A 510 -6.50 -25.50 -5.36
CA ALA A 510 -6.39 -26.93 -5.10
C ALA A 510 -5.19 -27.56 -5.83
N LEU A 511 -4.98 -27.19 -7.10
CA LEU A 511 -3.81 -27.60 -7.89
C LEU A 511 -2.49 -27.07 -7.29
N ALA A 512 -2.49 -25.84 -6.78
CA ALA A 512 -1.33 -25.27 -6.10
C ALA A 512 -1.01 -25.97 -4.75
N GLY A 513 -2.03 -26.54 -4.08
CA GLY A 513 -1.88 -27.26 -2.81
C GLY A 513 -1.49 -28.74 -2.93
N ALA A 514 -1.83 -29.41 -4.04
CA ALA A 514 -1.59 -30.84 -4.24
C ALA A 514 -0.11 -31.21 -4.48
N ASN A 515 0.71 -30.28 -4.99
CA ASN A 515 2.13 -30.53 -5.27
C ASN A 515 3.07 -30.32 -4.06
N GLY A 516 2.52 -30.17 -2.85
CA GLY A 516 3.27 -29.95 -1.60
C GLY A 516 3.37 -31.15 -0.64
N ALA A 517 2.79 -32.31 -0.96
CA ALA A 517 2.81 -33.49 -0.09
C ALA A 517 3.80 -34.55 -0.61
N PRO A 518 4.72 -35.07 0.23
CA PRO A 518 5.45 -36.29 -0.10
C PRO A 518 4.46 -37.47 -0.21
N PRO A 519 4.72 -38.48 -1.06
CA PRO A 519 3.86 -39.66 -1.14
C PRO A 519 3.83 -40.40 0.21
N PRO A 520 2.71 -41.06 0.58
CA PRO A 520 2.63 -41.81 1.83
C PRO A 520 3.61 -42.99 1.77
N GLY A 521 4.63 -42.96 2.63
CA GLY A 521 5.42 -44.14 2.94
C GLY A 521 4.51 -45.17 3.60
N HIS A 522 4.51 -46.39 3.07
CA HIS A 522 3.99 -47.57 3.75
C HIS A 522 4.69 -47.73 5.11
N GLY A 523 3.90 -47.79 6.18
CA GLY A 523 4.37 -48.08 7.53
C GLY A 523 3.20 -48.49 8.40
N ASP A 524 3.26 -49.73 8.87
CA ASP A 524 2.23 -50.53 9.51
C ASP A 524 1.56 -49.89 10.75
N GLY A 525 0.31 -50.31 10.95
CA GLY A 525 -0.61 -49.70 11.90
C GLY A 525 -0.32 -49.95 13.38
N MET A 526 -0.94 -49.09 14.18
CA MET A 526 -1.48 -49.48 15.48
C MET A 526 -2.72 -48.64 15.77
N GLU A 527 -3.83 -49.37 15.84
CA GLU A 527 -5.15 -48.97 16.26
C GLU A 527 -5.17 -48.61 17.76
N LEU A 528 -6.01 -47.64 18.16
CA LEU A 528 -6.93 -47.65 19.31
C LEU A 528 -7.17 -46.24 19.88
N GLY A 529 -8.46 -45.90 20.11
CA GLY A 529 -8.84 -45.00 21.21
C GLY A 529 -9.93 -43.97 20.93
N LYS A 530 -11.20 -44.39 20.97
CA LYS A 530 -12.40 -43.53 21.11
C LYS A 530 -12.50 -42.89 22.51
N GLY A 531 -13.18 -41.74 22.59
CA GLY A 531 -13.87 -41.21 23.78
C GLY A 531 -13.36 -39.82 24.18
N GLY A 532 -14.17 -38.83 24.55
CA GLY A 532 -15.61 -38.75 24.78
C GLY A 532 -15.94 -37.29 25.12
N ALA A 533 -17.20 -36.91 24.88
CA ALA A 533 -17.75 -35.59 25.19
C ALA A 533 -17.98 -35.39 26.71
N GLY A 534 -17.86 -34.14 27.18
CA GLY A 534 -18.27 -33.74 28.54
C GLY A 534 -18.00 -32.25 28.82
N PRO A 535 -19.03 -31.41 29.06
CA PRO A 535 -18.94 -29.94 29.14
C PRO A 535 -18.90 -29.43 30.59
N LEU A 536 -18.32 -28.26 30.88
CA LEU A 536 -18.65 -27.50 32.11
C LEU A 536 -18.47 -25.98 31.96
N ASN A 537 -19.25 -25.32 32.81
CA ASN A 537 -19.81 -23.99 32.79
C ASN A 537 -18.95 -22.99 33.60
N GLY A 538 -19.31 -21.70 33.50
CA GLY A 538 -18.58 -20.53 33.98
C GLY A 538 -18.35 -20.38 35.49
N GLY A 539 -17.50 -19.40 35.80
CA GLY A 539 -17.14 -18.98 37.15
C GLY A 539 -16.29 -17.71 37.14
N THR A 540 -16.94 -16.60 37.44
CA THR A 540 -16.40 -15.24 37.66
C THR A 540 -15.36 -15.17 38.79
N GLY A 541 -14.29 -14.42 38.57
CA GLY A 541 -13.33 -14.05 39.63
C GLY A 541 -12.48 -12.84 39.23
N ASN A 542 -12.86 -11.67 39.74
CA ASN A 542 -12.01 -10.47 39.77
C ASN A 542 -11.07 -10.57 40.98
N PRO A 543 -9.83 -10.06 40.90
CA PRO A 543 -9.43 -9.07 41.88
C PRO A 543 -8.72 -7.86 41.27
N THR A 544 -9.22 -6.71 41.66
CA THR A 544 -8.63 -5.37 41.61
C THR A 544 -7.27 -5.28 42.30
N GLY A 545 -6.34 -4.49 41.73
CA GLY A 545 -5.34 -3.77 42.53
C GLY A 545 -4.03 -3.37 41.85
N GLY A 546 -3.99 -2.17 41.25
CA GLY A 546 -2.84 -1.26 41.39
C GLY A 546 -1.95 -0.99 40.17
N GLY A 547 -2.19 0.11 39.44
CA GLY A 547 -1.23 0.70 38.51
C GLY A 547 -1.82 1.58 37.41
N ALA A 548 -2.65 2.57 37.77
CA ALA A 548 -3.27 3.50 36.83
C ALA A 548 -2.30 4.60 36.35
N LEU A 549 -2.26 4.84 35.03
CA LEU A 549 -2.12 6.20 34.48
C LEU A 549 -2.83 6.31 33.12
N LEU A 550 -4.08 6.79 33.18
CA LEU A 550 -4.83 7.55 32.17
C LEU A 550 -5.16 6.87 30.83
N THR A 551 -6.07 5.89 30.89
CA THR A 551 -7.09 5.66 29.85
C THR A 551 -8.45 5.79 30.51
N ASP A 552 -9.04 6.98 30.51
CA ASP A 552 -10.50 7.18 30.57
C ASP A 552 -10.85 8.66 30.43
N VAL A 553 -11.36 9.03 29.24
CA VAL A 553 -12.38 10.08 29.12
C VAL A 553 -13.45 9.53 28.20
N SER A 554 -14.33 8.73 28.80
CA SER A 554 -15.67 8.48 28.29
C SER A 554 -16.54 9.69 28.64
N ALA A 555 -16.56 10.70 27.76
CA ALA A 555 -17.53 11.81 27.80
C ALA A 555 -17.65 12.47 26.42
N THR A 556 -18.22 11.76 25.44
CA THR A 556 -18.49 12.29 24.08
C THR A 556 -19.97 12.63 23.85
N SER A 557 -20.75 12.84 24.92
CA SER A 557 -22.16 13.24 24.82
C SER A 557 -22.40 14.75 24.63
N GLY A 558 -21.36 15.55 24.43
CA GLY A 558 -21.47 17.01 24.23
C GLY A 558 -20.70 17.60 23.05
N ILE A 559 -20.04 16.78 22.21
CA ILE A 559 -19.10 17.29 21.19
C ILE A 559 -19.77 17.35 19.81
N SER A 560 -19.74 18.52 19.19
CA SER A 560 -20.32 18.76 17.87
C SER A 560 -19.64 17.91 16.78
N PRO A 561 -20.33 17.59 15.67
CA PRO A 561 -19.73 16.83 14.56
C PRO A 561 -18.46 17.49 13.98
N ALA A 562 -18.38 18.81 13.99
CA ALA A 562 -17.21 19.57 13.52
C ALA A 562 -15.99 19.39 14.45
N GLU A 563 -16.20 19.37 15.77
CA GLU A 563 -15.14 19.14 16.76
C GLU A 563 -14.65 17.69 16.75
N ARG A 564 -15.53 16.72 16.43
CA ARG A 564 -15.14 15.32 16.20
C ARG A 564 -14.29 15.15 14.94
N ALA A 565 -14.60 15.89 13.87
CA ALA A 565 -13.77 15.92 12.67
C ALA A 565 -12.40 16.56 12.93
N ALA A 566 -12.35 17.64 13.71
CA ALA A 566 -11.11 18.31 14.11
C ALA A 566 -10.23 17.43 15.03
N LEU A 567 -10.82 16.72 16.00
CA LEU A 567 -10.12 15.74 16.85
C LEU A 567 -9.59 14.55 16.05
N SER A 568 -10.31 14.10 15.03
CA SER A 568 -9.87 13.02 14.13
C SER A 568 -8.72 13.47 13.22
N LEU A 569 -8.71 14.73 12.78
CA LEU A 569 -7.60 15.34 12.04
C LEU A 569 -6.33 15.51 12.91
N LEU A 570 -6.47 16.02 14.14
CA LEU A 570 -5.38 16.18 15.11
C LEU A 570 -4.76 14.85 15.59
N GLN A 571 -5.51 13.75 15.53
CA GLN A 571 -4.97 12.41 15.84
C GLN A 571 -4.24 11.78 14.66
N ARG A 572 -4.52 12.21 13.43
CA ARG A 572 -3.87 11.73 12.20
C ARG A 572 -2.62 12.52 11.84
N GLU A 573 -2.59 13.82 12.13
CA GLU A 573 -1.43 14.67 11.89
C GLU A 573 -0.65 14.86 13.18
N LYS A 574 0.63 14.46 13.18
CA LYS A 574 1.53 14.79 14.29
C LYS A 574 1.81 16.30 14.23
N PRO A 575 1.35 17.12 15.19
CA PRO A 575 1.55 18.56 15.09
C PRO A 575 3.05 18.90 15.12
N PRO A 576 3.48 19.98 14.44
CA PRO A 576 4.86 20.47 14.54
C PRO A 576 5.20 20.75 16.01
N VAL A 577 6.46 20.53 16.39
CA VAL A 577 6.90 20.53 17.81
C VAL A 577 6.54 21.83 18.54
N GLU A 578 6.48 22.94 17.80
CA GLU A 578 6.13 24.30 18.25
C GLU A 578 4.67 24.46 18.73
N TYR A 579 3.75 23.59 18.30
CA TYR A 579 2.31 23.68 18.64
C TYR A 579 1.88 22.69 19.72
N ASN A 580 2.77 21.82 20.20
CA ASN A 580 2.44 20.78 21.18
C ASN A 580 1.92 21.33 22.52
N GLU A 581 2.45 22.47 22.98
CA GLU A 581 1.99 23.10 24.22
C GLU A 581 0.61 23.73 24.06
N MET A 582 0.34 24.39 22.92
CA MET A 582 -1.00 24.92 22.62
C MET A 582 -2.05 23.81 22.48
N VAL A 583 -1.71 22.71 21.80
CA VAL A 583 -2.62 21.55 21.64
C VAL A 583 -2.89 20.89 23.00
N ARG A 584 -1.88 20.76 23.88
CA ARG A 584 -2.07 20.26 25.24
C ARG A 584 -2.92 21.19 26.09
N GLN A 585 -2.70 22.50 26.00
CA GLN A 585 -3.50 23.50 26.71
C GLN A 585 -4.96 23.47 26.23
N TYR A 586 -5.18 23.36 24.91
CA TYR A 586 -6.52 23.26 24.32
C TYR A 586 -7.27 22.00 24.75
N LEU A 587 -6.59 20.84 24.75
CA LEU A 587 -7.17 19.58 25.23
C LEU A 587 -7.45 19.60 26.74
N LYS A 588 -6.61 20.30 27.51
CA LYS A 588 -6.81 20.49 28.95
C LYS A 588 -8.04 21.38 29.22
N ASN A 589 -8.17 22.50 28.51
CA ASN A 589 -9.33 23.40 28.62
C ASN A 589 -10.64 22.70 28.20
N LEU A 590 -10.59 21.82 27.19
CA LEU A 590 -11.74 20.99 26.78
C LEU A 590 -12.15 19.97 27.84
N ALA A 591 -11.18 19.39 28.56
CA ALA A 591 -11.42 18.40 29.61
C ALA A 591 -11.91 19.04 30.93
N GLU A 592 -11.50 20.28 31.19
CA GLU A 592 -11.87 21.04 32.40
C GLU A 592 -13.14 21.89 32.21
N GLY A 593 -13.70 21.96 30.99
CA GLY A 593 -14.93 22.69 30.68
C GLY A 593 -14.77 24.22 30.69
N GLU A 594 -13.53 24.71 30.74
CA GLU A 594 -13.23 26.13 30.70
C GLU A 594 -13.05 26.60 29.25
N MET A 595 -14.08 27.26 28.70
CA MET A 595 -13.95 27.96 27.43
C MET A 595 -13.09 29.22 27.60
N PRO A 596 -12.10 29.48 26.73
CA PRO A 596 -11.62 30.84 26.55
C PRO A 596 -12.75 31.64 25.90
N GLY A 597 -13.24 32.65 26.63
CA GLY A 597 -14.16 33.64 26.11
C GLY A 597 -13.55 34.40 24.92
N GLN A 598 -14.45 34.96 24.11
CA GLN A 598 -14.15 35.97 23.08
C GLN A 598 -13.26 37.10 23.61
#